data_AF-A0A7S9L0Y5-F1
#
_entry.id   AF-A0A7S9L0Y5-F1
#
_cell.length_a   1.000
_cell.length_b   1.000
_cell.length_c   1.000
_cell.angle_alpha   90.00
_cell.angle_beta   90.00
_cell.angle_gamma   90.00
#
_symmetry.space_group_name_H-M   'P 1'
#
loop_
_entity.id
_entity.type
_entity.pdbx_description
1 polymer ?
#
loop_
_entity_poly.entity_id
_entity_poly.type
_entity_poly.pdbx_seq_one_letter_code
_entity_poly.pdbx_strand_id
1 'polypeptide(L)'
;MKTTKSLIMVVATVLFLSACKKDRNDNHEMDNQMFVTQASSSNNFEVQAGAMAMTKAQSGDVKHYGEHMVSDHTAVGNEMKQLSAGKGWTVPTTLQPKEQANLNLLAATDQANFDKEFMRIMVASHQDAVSLFSMASGATGVYDADLRTFAASKLPSLNTHLEEAVNLQAKIK
;
A
#
# COMPACT_ATOMS: atom_id res chain seq x y z
N MET A 1 -49.65 13.39 -74.16
CA MET A 1 -48.45 12.94 -74.90
C MET A 1 -47.21 13.48 -74.17
N LYS A 2 -46.21 12.62 -73.92
CA LYS A 2 -44.85 12.87 -73.34
C LYS A 2 -44.80 12.98 -71.79
N THR A 3 -44.46 11.95 -71.00
CA THR A 3 -43.19 11.19 -70.73
C THR A 3 -42.26 11.79 -69.66
N THR A 4 -42.23 11.12 -68.50
CA THR A 4 -41.07 10.61 -67.70
C THR A 4 -40.04 11.60 -67.07
N LYS A 5 -39.81 11.50 -65.74
CA LYS A 5 -38.65 10.85 -65.07
C LYS A 5 -38.58 11.18 -63.57
N SER A 6 -38.28 10.14 -62.78
CA SER A 6 -38.01 10.13 -61.33
C SER A 6 -36.80 10.98 -60.92
N LEU A 7 -36.81 11.50 -59.68
CA LEU A 7 -35.66 11.42 -58.78
C LEU A 7 -36.07 11.63 -57.31
N ILE A 8 -35.76 10.64 -56.48
CA ILE A 8 -35.86 10.67 -55.02
C ILE A 8 -34.60 11.34 -54.47
N MET A 9 -34.73 12.25 -53.51
CA MET A 9 -33.62 12.61 -52.61
C MET A 9 -34.16 12.85 -51.19
N VAL A 10 -33.96 11.86 -50.33
CA VAL A 10 -34.19 11.93 -48.88
C VAL A 10 -32.96 12.59 -48.27
N VAL A 11 -33.15 13.66 -47.50
CA VAL A 11 -32.12 14.21 -46.62
C VAL A 11 -32.65 14.13 -45.19
N ALA A 12 -32.19 13.12 -44.45
CA ALA A 12 -32.41 12.99 -43.02
C ALA A 12 -31.17 13.53 -42.29
N THR A 13 -31.30 14.69 -41.66
CA THR A 13 -30.24 15.28 -40.84
C THR A 13 -30.27 14.62 -39.46
N VAL A 14 -29.29 13.76 -39.17
CA VAL A 14 -29.10 13.16 -37.84
C VAL A 14 -28.10 14.01 -37.06
N LEU A 15 -28.57 14.62 -35.97
CA LEU A 15 -27.74 15.27 -34.94
C LEU A 15 -27.04 14.18 -34.11
N PHE A 16 -25.75 13.96 -34.37
CA PHE A 16 -24.89 13.18 -33.48
C PHE A 16 -24.17 14.12 -32.50
N LEU A 17 -24.65 14.16 -31.25
CA LEU A 17 -23.87 14.63 -30.12
C LEU A 17 -22.84 13.54 -29.79
N SER A 18 -21.62 13.64 -30.32
CA SER A 18 -20.49 12.86 -29.84
C SER A 18 -20.11 13.36 -28.45
N ALA A 19 -20.56 12.66 -27.42
CA ALA A 19 -19.95 12.73 -26.10
C ALA A 19 -18.49 12.26 -26.25
N CYS A 20 -17.51 13.14 -26.04
CA CYS A 20 -16.11 12.74 -25.93
C CYS A 20 -15.95 11.82 -24.72
N LYS A 21 -15.94 10.51 -25.00
CA LYS A 21 -15.33 9.50 -24.14
C LYS A 21 -13.87 9.90 -24.00
N LYS A 22 -13.49 10.39 -22.82
CA LYS A 22 -12.10 10.62 -22.46
C LYS A 22 -11.43 9.25 -22.49
N ASP A 23 -10.55 9.01 -23.45
CA ASP A 23 -9.71 7.83 -23.53
C ASP A 23 -8.84 7.75 -22.27
N ARG A 24 -9.36 7.11 -21.21
CA ARG A 24 -8.54 6.70 -20.08
C ARG A 24 -7.87 5.41 -20.49
N ASN A 25 -6.59 5.52 -20.84
CA ASN A 25 -5.71 4.37 -20.90
C ASN A 25 -5.51 3.87 -19.45
N ASP A 26 -6.45 3.06 -18.94
CA ASP A 26 -6.44 2.48 -17.59
C ASP A 26 -5.44 1.32 -17.47
N ASN A 27 -4.23 1.46 -18.03
CA ASN A 27 -3.13 0.50 -17.91
C ASN A 27 -2.43 0.56 -16.53
N HIS A 28 -3.18 0.83 -15.47
CA HIS A 28 -2.67 0.85 -14.10
C HIS A 28 -3.01 -0.48 -13.42
N GLU A 29 -1.98 -1.17 -12.95
CA GLU A 29 -2.04 -2.49 -12.31
C GLU A 29 -2.57 -2.42 -10.88
N MET A 30 -2.60 -1.22 -10.29
CA MET A 30 -3.01 -1.00 -8.89
C MET A 30 -3.96 0.18 -8.75
N ASP A 31 -5.12 -0.07 -8.13
CA ASP A 31 -6.03 1.00 -7.72
C ASP A 31 -5.46 1.81 -6.53
N ASN A 32 -5.69 3.13 -6.55
CA ASN A 32 -5.19 4.04 -5.52
C ASN A 32 -5.75 3.69 -4.13
N GLN A 33 -7.06 3.42 -4.02
CA GLN A 33 -7.69 3.07 -2.76
C GLN A 33 -7.18 1.73 -2.24
N MET A 34 -6.94 0.76 -3.12
CA MET A 34 -6.34 -0.52 -2.75
C MET A 34 -4.95 -0.33 -2.13
N PHE A 35 -4.06 0.45 -2.77
CA PHE A 35 -2.74 0.74 -2.23
C PHE A 35 -2.81 1.44 -0.87
N VAL A 36 -3.61 2.51 -0.75
CA VAL A 36 -3.78 3.25 0.51
C VAL A 36 -4.27 2.32 1.62
N THR A 37 -5.22 1.44 1.32
CA THR A 37 -5.77 0.49 2.30
C THR A 37 -4.71 -0.50 2.79
N GLN A 38 -3.97 -1.13 1.86
CA GLN A 38 -2.97 -2.14 2.19
C GLN A 38 -1.76 -1.53 2.90
N ALA A 39 -1.21 -0.43 2.37
CA ALA A 39 -0.07 0.26 2.95
C ALA A 39 -0.38 0.81 4.35
N SER A 40 -1.57 1.39 4.56
CA SER A 40 -1.96 1.91 5.87
C SER A 40 -2.17 0.80 6.90
N SER A 41 -2.73 -0.35 6.48
CA SER A 41 -2.88 -1.52 7.35
C SER A 41 -1.53 -2.08 7.80
N SER A 42 -0.62 -2.32 6.85
CA SER A 42 0.74 -2.79 7.14
C SER A 42 1.49 -1.81 8.05
N ASN A 43 1.41 -0.50 7.77
CA ASN A 43 2.00 0.53 8.62
C ASN A 43 1.45 0.52 10.06
N ASN A 44 0.13 0.48 10.22
CA ASN A 44 -0.50 0.45 11.55
C ASN A 44 -0.19 -0.83 12.32
N PHE A 45 0.02 -1.95 11.61
CA PHE A 45 0.49 -3.19 12.20
C PHE A 45 1.92 -3.04 12.74
N GLU A 46 2.84 -2.51 11.94
CA GLU A 46 4.25 -2.36 12.34
C GLU A 46 4.43 -1.40 13.53
N VAL A 47 3.62 -0.33 13.61
CA VAL A 47 3.58 0.54 14.80
C VAL A 47 3.14 -0.24 16.05
N GLN A 48 2.07 -1.02 15.96
CA GLN A 48 1.56 -1.78 17.11
C GLN A 48 2.49 -2.93 17.51
N ALA A 49 3.07 -3.63 16.52
CA ALA A 49 4.02 -4.70 16.73
C ALA A 49 5.33 -4.15 17.35
N GLY A 50 5.83 -3.02 16.87
CA GLY A 50 7.01 -2.35 17.43
C GLY A 50 6.81 -1.95 18.89
N ALA A 51 5.64 -1.37 19.23
CA ALA A 51 5.30 -1.07 20.62
C ALA A 51 5.24 -2.32 21.51
N MET A 52 4.79 -3.45 20.96
CA MET A 52 4.82 -4.73 21.67
C MET A 52 6.25 -5.21 21.89
N ALA A 53 7.15 -5.06 20.90
CA ALA A 53 8.55 -5.45 21.03
C ALA A 53 9.28 -4.66 22.12
N MET A 54 9.01 -3.36 22.27
CA MET A 54 9.58 -2.54 23.36
C MET A 54 9.29 -3.12 24.76
N THR A 55 8.17 -3.83 24.93
CA THR A 55 7.72 -4.36 26.22
C THR A 55 7.99 -5.85 26.40
N LYS A 56 7.81 -6.67 25.35
CA LYS A 56 7.91 -8.13 25.42
C LYS A 56 9.27 -8.67 25.00
N ALA A 57 10.03 -7.96 24.18
CA ALA A 57 11.28 -8.50 23.67
C ALA A 57 12.31 -8.72 24.78
N GLN A 58 13.17 -9.72 24.61
CA GLN A 58 14.25 -10.03 25.56
C GLN A 58 15.59 -9.45 25.09
N SER A 59 15.84 -9.48 23.79
CA SER A 59 17.00 -8.88 23.16
C SER A 59 16.92 -7.35 23.16
N GLY A 60 18.01 -6.71 23.57
CA GLY A 60 18.15 -5.25 23.46
C GLY A 60 18.05 -4.77 22.01
N ASP A 61 18.61 -5.53 21.07
CA ASP A 61 18.56 -5.19 19.64
C ASP A 61 17.12 -5.25 19.11
N VAL A 62 16.31 -6.22 19.54
CA VAL A 62 14.89 -6.35 19.11
C VAL A 62 14.04 -5.25 19.73
N LYS A 63 14.33 -4.81 20.96
CA LYS A 63 13.67 -3.63 21.55
C LYS A 63 13.99 -2.38 20.75
N HIS A 64 15.26 -2.16 20.44
CA HIS A 64 15.70 -1.01 19.64
C HIS A 64 15.09 -1.03 18.24
N TYR A 65 14.95 -2.22 17.65
CA TYR A 65 14.22 -2.40 16.40
C TYR A 65 12.77 -1.92 16.52
N GLY A 66 12.05 -2.41 17.53
CA GLY A 66 10.68 -1.99 17.81
C GLY A 66 10.51 -0.48 18.03
N GLU A 67 11.47 0.17 18.69
CA GLU A 67 11.45 1.62 18.95
C GLU A 67 11.45 2.43 17.65
N HIS A 68 12.36 2.15 16.72
CA HIS A 68 12.42 2.91 15.48
C HIS A 68 11.31 2.50 14.50
N MET A 69 10.81 1.25 14.54
CA MET A 69 9.57 0.89 13.85
C MET A 69 8.41 1.81 14.26
N VAL A 70 8.21 2.04 15.56
CA VAL A 70 7.17 2.95 16.05
C VAL A 70 7.39 4.36 15.52
N SER A 71 8.60 4.89 15.63
CA SER A 71 8.93 6.25 15.21
C SER A 71 8.70 6.46 13.71
N ASP A 72 9.35 5.64 12.89
CA ASP A 72 9.40 5.81 11.44
C ASP A 72 8.02 5.56 10.81
N HIS A 73 7.34 4.48 11.21
CA HIS A 73 6.02 4.17 10.67
C HIS A 73 4.92 5.10 11.18
N THR A 74 5.07 5.70 12.37
CA THR A 74 4.14 6.77 12.80
C THR A 74 4.28 7.98 11.90
N ALA A 75 5.51 8.38 11.53
CA ALA A 75 5.74 9.47 10.60
C ALA A 75 5.15 9.17 9.22
N VAL A 76 5.41 7.98 8.66
CA VAL A 76 4.88 7.54 7.37
C VAL A 76 3.35 7.48 7.36
N GLY A 77 2.73 7.00 8.44
CA GLY A 77 1.28 6.98 8.59
C GLY A 77 0.66 8.39 8.59
N ASN A 78 1.35 9.38 9.17
CA ASN A 78 0.90 10.77 9.14
C ASN A 78 1.06 11.39 7.74
N GLU A 79 2.15 11.09 7.04
CA GLU A 79 2.32 11.50 5.64
C GLU A 79 1.23 10.93 4.74
N MET A 80 0.88 9.63 4.88
CA MET A 80 -0.20 9.00 4.11
C MET A 80 -1.55 9.68 4.34
N LYS A 81 -1.86 10.04 5.60
CA LYS A 81 -3.08 10.79 5.94
C LYS A 81 -3.11 12.17 5.27
N GLN A 82 -2.00 12.88 5.29
CA GLN A 82 -1.89 14.20 4.65
C GLN A 82 -2.04 14.08 3.14
N LEU A 83 -1.38 13.10 2.52
CA LEU A 83 -1.44 12.85 1.08
C LEU A 83 -2.85 12.46 0.62
N SER A 84 -3.57 11.70 1.44
CA SER A 84 -4.95 11.26 1.14
C SER A 84 -6.00 12.35 1.34
N ALA A 85 -5.66 13.43 2.08
CA ALA A 85 -6.59 14.51 2.37
C ALA A 85 -7.05 15.20 1.08
N GLY A 86 -8.37 15.27 0.89
CA GLY A 86 -8.96 15.88 -0.30
C GLY A 86 -8.85 15.06 -1.60
N LYS A 87 -8.20 13.88 -1.57
CA LYS A 87 -8.10 12.96 -2.73
C LYS A 87 -9.22 11.93 -2.81
N GLY A 88 -10.09 11.88 -1.81
CA GLY A 88 -11.25 10.97 -1.78
C GLY A 88 -10.92 9.53 -1.41
N TRP A 89 -9.68 9.24 -1.02
CA TRP A 89 -9.32 7.93 -0.48
C TRP A 89 -9.56 7.86 1.02
N THR A 90 -10.01 6.70 1.48
CA THR A 90 -10.16 6.39 2.90
C THR A 90 -8.89 5.75 3.42
N VAL A 91 -8.28 6.36 4.44
CA VAL A 91 -7.18 5.75 5.21
C VAL A 91 -7.82 4.93 6.33
N PRO A 92 -7.79 3.58 6.27
CA PRO A 92 -8.42 2.76 7.29
C PRO A 92 -7.69 2.87 8.63
N THR A 93 -8.47 2.88 9.71
CA THR A 93 -7.95 2.78 11.09
C THR A 93 -7.91 1.34 11.59
N THR A 94 -8.61 0.43 10.92
CA THR A 94 -8.64 -1.00 11.23
C THR A 94 -7.59 -1.76 10.45
N LEU A 95 -7.02 -2.80 11.06
CA LEU A 95 -6.12 -3.73 10.37
C LEU A 95 -6.90 -4.63 9.41
N GLN A 96 -6.27 -4.94 8.29
CA GLN A 96 -6.69 -6.02 7.39
C GLN A 96 -6.49 -7.38 8.09
N PRO A 97 -7.19 -8.44 7.64
CA PRO A 97 -7.18 -9.72 8.36
C PRO A 97 -5.80 -10.34 8.59
N LYS A 98 -4.88 -10.23 7.62
CA LYS A 98 -3.50 -10.75 7.74
C LYS A 98 -2.74 -10.05 8.87
N GLU A 99 -2.75 -8.73 8.86
CA GLU A 99 -2.11 -7.88 9.86
C GLU A 99 -2.71 -8.10 11.25
N GLN A 100 -4.03 -8.22 11.36
CA GLN A 100 -4.69 -8.51 12.63
C GLN A 100 -4.32 -9.89 13.17
N ALA A 101 -4.22 -10.90 12.31
CA ALA A 101 -3.82 -12.25 12.71
C ALA A 101 -2.37 -12.27 13.22
N ASN A 102 -1.44 -11.58 12.53
CA ASN A 102 -0.06 -11.44 12.96
C ASN A 102 0.05 -10.73 14.32
N LEU A 103 -0.73 -9.67 14.54
CA LEU A 103 -0.73 -8.96 15.82
C LEU A 103 -1.25 -9.85 16.97
N ASN A 104 -2.32 -10.62 16.72
CA ASN A 104 -2.85 -11.56 17.68
C ASN A 104 -1.85 -12.67 18.02
N LEU A 105 -1.12 -13.16 17.03
CA LEU A 105 -0.07 -14.16 17.21
C LEU A 105 1.07 -13.64 18.11
N LEU A 106 1.56 -12.42 17.86
CA LEU A 106 2.56 -11.78 18.71
C LEU A 106 2.08 -11.56 20.15
N ALA A 107 0.81 -11.16 20.31
CA ALA A 107 0.20 -10.99 21.63
C ALA A 107 0.17 -12.31 22.41
N ALA A 108 -0.22 -13.41 21.74
CA ALA A 108 -0.32 -14.75 22.31
C ALA A 108 1.03 -15.46 22.50
N THR A 109 2.09 -15.04 21.79
CA THR A 109 3.42 -15.64 21.89
C THR A 109 4.01 -15.38 23.27
N ASP A 110 4.53 -16.43 23.91
CA ASP A 110 5.21 -16.30 25.19
C ASP A 110 6.49 -15.46 25.08
N GLN A 111 6.95 -14.93 26.21
CA GLN A 111 8.10 -14.02 26.23
C GLN A 111 9.42 -14.69 25.78
N ALA A 112 9.55 -16.01 25.95
CA ALA A 112 10.76 -16.74 25.58
C ALA A 112 10.89 -16.91 24.06
N ASN A 113 9.76 -17.03 23.35
CA ASN A 113 9.69 -17.19 21.90
C ASN A 113 9.40 -15.88 21.16
N PHE A 114 9.13 -14.79 21.89
CA PHE A 114 8.68 -13.52 21.32
C PHE A 114 9.64 -12.96 20.27
N ASP A 115 10.93 -12.83 20.59
CA ASP A 115 11.93 -12.23 19.68
C ASP A 115 11.98 -12.97 18.33
N LYS A 116 11.94 -14.31 18.38
CA LYS A 116 11.99 -15.16 17.20
C LYS A 116 10.77 -14.98 16.31
N GLU A 117 9.59 -14.98 16.92
CA GLU A 117 8.33 -14.83 16.19
C GLU A 117 8.16 -13.41 15.65
N PHE A 118 8.52 -12.41 16.45
CA PHE A 118 8.55 -11.01 16.04
C PHE A 118 9.44 -10.80 14.82
N MET A 119 10.70 -11.24 14.86
CA MET A 119 11.58 -11.03 13.70
C MET A 119 11.15 -11.81 12.47
N ARG A 120 10.59 -13.02 12.64
CA ARG A 120 9.99 -13.78 11.52
C ARG A 120 8.88 -13.00 10.83
N ILE A 121 7.99 -12.38 11.61
CA ILE A 121 6.88 -11.61 11.08
C ILE A 121 7.36 -10.29 10.46
N MET A 122 8.32 -9.58 11.07
CA MET A 122 8.86 -8.32 10.54
C MET A 122 9.56 -8.52 9.18
N VAL A 123 10.34 -9.59 9.02
CA VAL A 123 10.94 -9.94 7.71
C VAL A 123 9.86 -10.13 6.65
N ALA A 124 8.83 -10.92 6.93
CA ALA A 124 7.75 -11.17 5.98
C ALA A 124 6.94 -9.89 5.67
N SER A 125 6.64 -9.09 6.69
CA SER A 125 5.91 -7.82 6.54
C SER A 125 6.66 -6.83 5.65
N HIS A 126 7.96 -6.65 5.86
CA HIS A 126 8.75 -5.74 5.03
C HIS A 126 9.00 -6.28 3.62
N GLN A 127 9.09 -7.60 3.41
CA GLN A 127 9.13 -8.18 2.06
C GLN A 127 7.85 -7.87 1.28
N ASP A 128 6.69 -8.06 1.92
CA ASP A 128 5.39 -7.72 1.35
C ASP A 128 5.30 -6.21 1.05
N ALA A 129 5.77 -5.37 1.98
CA ALA A 129 5.77 -3.91 1.81
C ALA A 129 6.68 -3.46 0.66
N VAL A 130 7.91 -3.99 0.56
CA VAL A 130 8.81 -3.69 -0.58
C VAL A 130 8.16 -4.08 -1.90
N SER A 131 7.50 -5.24 -1.96
CA SER A 131 6.77 -5.67 -3.17
C SER A 131 5.63 -4.72 -3.52
N LEU A 132 4.77 -4.40 -2.54
CA LEU A 132 3.63 -3.49 -2.70
C LEU A 132 4.07 -2.11 -3.18
N PHE A 133 5.09 -1.53 -2.54
CA PHE A 133 5.58 -0.18 -2.86
C PHE A 133 6.32 -0.16 -4.21
N SER A 134 7.03 -1.24 -4.57
CA SER A 134 7.67 -1.35 -5.88
C SER A 134 6.63 -1.38 -7.00
N MET A 135 5.59 -2.21 -6.86
CA MET A 135 4.48 -2.25 -7.81
C MET A 135 3.77 -0.90 -7.91
N ALA A 136 3.42 -0.29 -6.78
CA ALA A 136 2.74 1.00 -6.75
C ALA A 136 3.55 2.11 -7.43
N SER A 137 4.87 2.13 -7.22
CA SER A 137 5.77 3.14 -7.80
C SER A 137 6.04 3.00 -9.30
N GLY A 138 5.70 1.86 -9.90
CA GLY A 138 5.98 1.54 -11.30
C GLY A 138 5.26 2.48 -12.29
N ALA A 139 5.75 2.49 -13.54
CA ALA A 139 5.14 3.27 -14.63
C ALA A 139 3.66 2.90 -14.86
N THR A 140 3.31 1.64 -14.63
CA THR A 140 1.95 1.08 -14.65
C THR A 140 1.40 0.83 -13.24
N GLY A 141 1.99 1.41 -12.20
CA GLY A 141 1.58 1.23 -10.80
C GLY A 141 0.27 1.93 -10.43
N VAL A 142 0.23 2.65 -9.31
CA VAL A 142 -0.96 3.43 -8.92
C VAL A 142 -1.22 4.60 -9.85
N TYR A 143 -2.49 4.96 -10.10
CA TYR A 143 -2.85 6.03 -11.03
C TYR A 143 -2.35 7.42 -10.59
N ASP A 144 -2.50 7.75 -9.32
CA ASP A 144 -2.16 9.08 -8.82
C ASP A 144 -0.64 9.29 -8.77
N ALA A 145 -0.17 10.38 -9.38
CA ALA A 145 1.26 10.66 -9.51
C ALA A 145 1.93 10.90 -8.15
N ASP A 146 1.27 11.62 -7.23
CA ASP A 146 1.84 11.90 -5.91
C ASP A 146 1.92 10.62 -5.07
N LEU A 147 0.92 9.74 -5.18
CA LEU A 147 0.92 8.43 -4.51
C LEU A 147 2.02 7.50 -5.05
N ARG A 148 2.28 7.55 -6.36
CA ARG A 148 3.38 6.84 -7.00
C ARG A 148 4.74 7.35 -6.53
N THR A 149 4.91 8.68 -6.44
CA THR A 149 6.13 9.32 -5.91
C THR A 149 6.32 9.00 -4.42
N PHE A 150 5.25 9.04 -3.63
CA PHE A 150 5.27 8.62 -2.23
C PHE A 150 5.77 7.17 -2.13
N ALA A 151 5.18 6.24 -2.88
CA ALA A 151 5.60 4.83 -2.88
C ALA A 151 7.09 4.68 -3.24
N ALA A 152 7.56 5.35 -4.31
CA ALA A 152 8.96 5.33 -4.71
C ALA A 152 9.90 5.82 -3.59
N SER A 153 9.52 6.90 -2.91
CA SER A 153 10.35 7.54 -1.88
C SER A 153 10.54 6.72 -0.60
N LYS A 154 9.65 5.76 -0.33
CA LYS A 154 9.72 4.89 0.86
C LYS A 154 10.51 3.60 0.65
N LEU A 155 10.81 3.24 -0.61
CA LEU A 155 11.56 2.03 -0.92
C LEU A 155 12.94 1.96 -0.24
N PRO A 156 13.74 3.06 -0.15
CA PRO A 156 15.03 2.98 0.53
C PRO A 156 14.89 2.60 2.01
N SER A 157 14.00 3.24 2.76
CA SER A 157 13.80 2.93 4.19
C SER A 157 13.23 1.54 4.41
N LEU A 158 12.25 1.12 3.59
CA LEU A 158 11.69 -0.24 3.66
C LEU A 158 12.77 -1.31 3.44
N ASN A 159 13.70 -1.09 2.51
CA ASN A 159 14.81 -2.02 2.29
C ASN A 159 15.80 -2.02 3.46
N THR A 160 16.10 -0.85 4.05
CA THR A 160 16.93 -0.77 5.26
C THR A 160 16.30 -1.53 6.43
N HIS A 161 15.01 -1.32 6.69
CA HIS A 161 14.29 -2.02 7.75
C HIS A 161 14.23 -3.53 7.51
N LEU A 162 14.06 -3.97 6.26
CA LEU A 162 14.12 -5.38 5.89
C LEU A 162 15.50 -5.99 6.15
N GLU A 163 16.56 -5.31 5.72
CA GLU A 163 17.94 -5.78 5.92
C GLU A 163 18.25 -5.93 7.41
N GLU A 164 17.88 -4.95 8.21
CA GLU A 164 18.03 -5.03 9.66
C GLU A 164 17.23 -6.19 10.25
N ALA A 165 15.99 -6.38 9.80
CA ALA A 165 15.16 -7.47 10.27
C ALA A 165 15.77 -8.85 9.99
N VAL A 166 16.29 -9.05 8.78
CA VAL A 166 16.99 -10.28 8.38
C VAL A 166 18.24 -10.50 9.23
N ASN A 167 19.04 -9.46 9.44
CA ASN A 167 20.25 -9.53 10.25
C ASN A 167 19.96 -9.87 11.71
N LEU A 168 18.90 -9.30 12.30
CA LEU A 168 18.47 -9.62 13.66
C LEU A 168 17.90 -11.02 13.76
N GLN A 169 17.07 -11.44 12.79
CA GLN A 169 16.53 -12.80 12.73
C GLN A 169 17.66 -13.84 12.75
N ALA A 170 18.74 -13.63 12.00
CA ALA A 170 19.89 -14.54 11.95
C ALA A 170 20.66 -14.65 13.29
N LYS A 171 20.55 -13.65 14.17
CA LYS A 171 21.19 -13.63 15.49
C LYS A 171 20.34 -14.28 16.59
N ILE A 172 19.03 -14.40 16.37
CA ILE A 172 18.10 -15.00 17.33
C ILE A 172 18.11 -16.52 17.15
N LYS A 173 18.34 -17.25 18.24
CA LYS A 173 18.43 -18.72 18.26
C LYS A 173 17.04 -19.36 18.40
#